data_AF-A0A6S6XEY5-F1
#
_entry.id   AF-A0A6S6XEY5-F1
#
_cell.length_a   1.000
_cell.length_b   1.000
_cell.length_c   1.000
_cell.angle_alpha   90.00
_cell.angle_beta   90.00
_cell.angle_gamma   90.00
#
_symmetry.space_group_name_H-M   'P 1'
#
loop_
_entity.id
_entity.type
_entity.pdbx_description
1 polymer ?
#
loop_
_entity_poly.entity_id
_entity_poly.type
_entity_poly.pdbx_seq_one_letter_code
_entity_poly.pdbx_strand_id
1 'polypeptide(L)'
;MGLTEKERKTFDRYARPLLANGEVLKMKRFPQHGRVSCLEHSVSVARLSFWMCRRLHMPADLQSLVRGALLHDFFLYDWHCEHRDAGLHGFTHPRTALKNADRLFSLNDRERDIILRHMWPLTPHPPRCREAFVVCLADKCCSLRETLFCRR
;
A
#
# COMPACT_ATOMS: atom_id res chain seq x y z
N MET A 1 11.22 -12.79 -8.97
CA MET A 1 9.76 -13.05 -9.06
C MET A 1 9.21 -12.23 -10.22
N GLY A 2 8.59 -12.85 -11.22
CA GLY A 2 8.14 -12.15 -12.43
C GLY A 2 6.64 -12.34 -12.70
N LEU A 3 5.95 -11.24 -13.02
CA LEU A 3 4.66 -11.25 -13.70
C LEU A 3 4.87 -11.60 -15.17
N THR A 4 3.98 -12.40 -15.77
CA THR A 4 3.94 -12.58 -17.24
C THR A 4 3.60 -11.27 -17.93
N GLU A 5 3.76 -11.19 -19.26
CA GLU A 5 3.41 -9.97 -19.99
C GLU A 5 1.93 -9.60 -19.84
N LYS A 6 1.03 -10.59 -19.91
CA LYS A 6 -0.41 -10.39 -19.71
C LYS A 6 -0.72 -9.90 -18.29
N GLU A 7 -0.03 -10.43 -17.29
CA GLU A 7 -0.15 -10.01 -15.90
C GLU A 7 0.36 -8.58 -15.70
N ARG A 8 1.50 -8.21 -16.31
CA ARG A 8 2.01 -6.82 -16.29
C ARG A 8 1.04 -5.84 -16.93
N LYS A 9 0.50 -6.15 -18.11
CA LYS A 9 -0.52 -5.31 -18.77
C LYS A 9 -1.76 -5.12 -17.89
N THR A 10 -2.18 -6.18 -17.20
CA THR A 10 -3.33 -6.12 -16.29
C THR A 10 -3.02 -5.26 -15.06
N PHE A 11 -1.86 -5.46 -14.43
CA PHE A 11 -1.41 -4.65 -13.30
C PHE A 11 -1.32 -3.16 -13.68
N ASP A 12 -0.66 -2.86 -14.81
CA ASP A 12 -0.52 -1.51 -15.34
C ASP A 12 -1.87 -0.83 -15.58
N ARG A 13 -2.85 -1.56 -16.12
CA ARG A 13 -4.19 -1.03 -16.33
C ARG A 13 -4.83 -0.53 -15.04
N TYR A 14 -4.61 -1.21 -13.92
CA TYR A 14 -5.18 -0.81 -12.62
C TYR A 14 -4.32 0.26 -11.91
N ALA A 15 -3.00 0.21 -12.08
CA ALA A 15 -2.08 1.10 -11.41
C ALA A 15 -1.96 2.48 -12.08
N ARG A 16 -1.94 2.53 -13.42
CA ARG A 16 -1.66 3.76 -14.19
C ARG A 16 -2.55 4.95 -13.82
N PRO A 17 -3.87 4.82 -13.62
CA PRO A 17 -4.71 5.97 -13.26
C PRO A 17 -4.28 6.63 -11.94
N LEU A 18 -3.85 5.84 -10.95
CA LEU A 18 -3.35 6.37 -9.68
C LEU A 18 -1.91 6.89 -9.82
N LEU A 19 -1.04 6.16 -10.53
CA LEU A 19 0.36 6.56 -10.71
C LEU A 19 0.55 7.78 -11.63
N ALA A 20 -0.46 8.17 -12.39
CA ALA A 20 -0.50 9.42 -13.15
C ALA A 20 -1.02 10.62 -12.34
N ASN A 21 -1.57 10.39 -11.14
CA ASN A 21 -2.12 11.45 -10.29
C ASN A 21 -1.00 12.20 -9.55
N GLY A 22 -1.02 13.53 -9.63
CA GLY A 22 0.00 14.39 -9.01
C GLY A 22 0.11 14.25 -7.49
N GLU A 23 -1.00 14.01 -6.79
CA GLU A 23 -0.99 13.82 -5.32
C GLU A 23 -0.37 12.48 -4.95
N VAL A 24 -0.67 11.40 -5.68
CA VAL A 24 -0.01 10.09 -5.50
C VAL A 24 1.50 10.21 -5.75
N LEU A 25 1.92 10.97 -6.78
CA LEU A 25 3.34 11.18 -7.06
C LEU A 25 4.08 11.95 -5.94
N LYS A 26 3.39 12.73 -5.09
CA LYS A 26 4.02 13.38 -3.92
C LYS A 26 4.55 12.37 -2.91
N MET A 27 4.03 11.14 -2.88
CA MET A 27 4.54 10.06 -2.02
C MET A 27 6.04 9.76 -2.22
N LYS A 28 6.62 10.15 -3.37
CA LYS A 28 8.08 10.05 -3.62
C LYS A 28 8.92 10.89 -2.65
N ARG A 29 8.34 11.94 -2.08
CA ARG A 29 9.05 12.91 -1.22
C ARG A 29 9.19 12.42 0.22
N PHE A 30 8.39 11.43 0.62
CA PHE A 30 8.31 10.98 2.00
C PHE A 30 9.06 9.65 2.14
N PRO A 31 10.14 9.59 2.94
CA PRO A 31 10.83 8.34 3.23
C PRO A 31 9.92 7.39 4.02
N GLN A 32 9.94 6.10 3.67
CA GLN A 32 9.20 5.05 4.39
C GLN A 32 10.14 4.08 5.11
N HIS A 33 11.04 3.42 4.36
CA HIS A 33 11.98 2.45 4.93
C HIS A 33 13.39 2.68 4.38
N GLY A 34 14.29 3.20 5.22
CA GLY A 34 15.67 3.50 4.84
C GLY A 34 15.76 4.54 3.72
N ARG A 35 16.13 4.11 2.51
CA ARG A 35 16.18 4.94 1.30
C ARG A 35 14.93 4.87 0.42
N VAL A 36 13.97 4.00 0.77
CA VAL A 36 12.75 3.75 -0.02
C VAL A 36 11.69 4.79 0.34
N SER A 37 11.13 5.45 -0.67
CA SER A 37 10.01 6.38 -0.50
C SER A 37 8.66 5.66 -0.32
N CYS A 38 7.66 6.34 0.21
CA CYS A 38 6.29 5.80 0.37
C CYS A 38 5.73 5.31 -0.97
N LEU A 39 6.02 5.99 -2.08
CA LEU A 39 5.56 5.57 -3.40
C LEU A 39 6.21 4.25 -3.84
N GLU A 40 7.53 4.15 -3.70
CA GLU A 40 8.28 2.95 -4.10
C GLU A 40 7.88 1.73 -3.27
N HIS A 41 7.68 1.95 -1.97
CA HIS A 41 7.15 0.95 -1.05
C HIS A 41 5.76 0.49 -1.51
N SER A 42 4.81 1.42 -1.69
CA SER A 42 3.43 1.12 -2.10
C SER A 42 3.36 0.39 -3.45
N VAL A 43 4.20 0.78 -4.42
CA VAL A 43 4.30 0.07 -5.72
C VAL A 43 4.85 -1.34 -5.53
N SER A 44 5.83 -1.54 -4.66
CA SER A 44 6.39 -2.87 -4.34
C SER A 44 5.33 -3.77 -3.69
N VAL A 45 4.59 -3.25 -2.71
CA VAL A 45 3.48 -3.94 -2.04
C VAL A 45 2.38 -4.30 -3.02
N ALA A 46 1.96 -3.38 -3.88
CA ALA A 46 0.93 -3.64 -4.89
C ALA A 46 1.37 -4.73 -5.88
N ARG A 47 2.62 -4.69 -6.35
CA ARG A 47 3.16 -5.71 -7.26
C ARG A 47 3.27 -7.07 -6.60
N LEU A 48 3.77 -7.14 -5.37
CA LEU A 48 3.90 -8.38 -4.62
C LEU A 48 2.52 -8.98 -4.32
N SER A 49 1.57 -8.17 -3.86
CA SER A 49 0.18 -8.59 -3.61
C SER A 49 -0.46 -9.20 -4.87
N PHE A 50 -0.35 -8.50 -6.01
CA PHE A 50 -0.86 -9.00 -7.28
C PHE A 50 -0.20 -10.33 -7.67
N TRP A 51 1.13 -10.41 -7.56
CA TRP A 51 1.87 -11.63 -7.85
C TRP A 51 1.44 -12.80 -6.94
N MET A 52 1.26 -12.57 -5.64
CA MET A 52 0.79 -13.58 -4.69
C MET A 52 -0.59 -14.12 -5.08
N CYS A 53 -1.56 -13.23 -5.35
CA CYS A 53 -2.88 -13.67 -5.80
C CYS A 53 -2.81 -14.50 -7.08
N ARG A 54 -1.97 -14.12 -8.05
CA ARG A 54 -1.82 -14.84 -9.31
C ARG A 54 -1.16 -16.21 -9.15
N ARG A 55 -0.12 -16.32 -8.34
CA ARG A 55 0.64 -17.58 -8.18
C ARG A 55 -0.03 -18.56 -7.24
N LEU A 56 -0.72 -18.07 -6.21
CA LEU A 56 -1.48 -18.88 -5.28
C LEU A 56 -2.90 -19.18 -5.78
N HIS A 57 -3.25 -18.75 -7.01
CA HIS A 57 -4.59 -18.91 -7.60
C HIS A 57 -5.70 -18.41 -6.66
N MET A 58 -5.43 -17.36 -5.90
CA MET A 58 -6.36 -16.84 -4.91
C MET A 58 -7.42 -15.98 -5.61
N PRO A 59 -8.73 -16.31 -5.49
CA PRO A 59 -9.76 -15.43 -6.01
C PRO A 59 -9.75 -14.10 -5.24
N ALA A 60 -9.55 -13.03 -5.98
CA ALA A 60 -9.43 -11.66 -5.49
C ALA A 60 -9.90 -10.68 -6.57
N ASP A 61 -10.51 -9.58 -6.15
CA ASP A 61 -10.67 -8.41 -7.00
C ASP A 61 -9.31 -7.72 -7.17
N LEU A 62 -8.62 -8.06 -8.27
CA LEU A 62 -7.28 -7.57 -8.55
C LEU A 62 -7.23 -6.04 -8.76
N GLN A 63 -8.33 -5.41 -9.18
CA GLN A 63 -8.38 -3.97 -9.34
C GLN A 63 -8.39 -3.29 -7.96
N SER A 64 -9.30 -3.73 -7.08
CA SER A 64 -9.38 -3.25 -5.70
C SER A 64 -8.08 -3.53 -4.92
N LEU A 65 -7.48 -4.71 -5.11
CA LEU A 65 -6.20 -5.09 -4.52
C LEU A 65 -5.08 -4.11 -4.89
N VAL A 66 -4.90 -3.83 -6.19
CA VAL A 66 -3.83 -2.94 -6.67
C VAL A 66 -4.08 -1.51 -6.21
N ARG A 67 -5.31 -1.02 -6.32
CA ARG A 67 -5.65 0.35 -5.94
C ARG A 67 -5.52 0.58 -4.43
N GLY A 68 -6.07 -0.32 -3.61
CA GLY A 68 -5.92 -0.26 -2.15
C GLY A 68 -4.46 -0.34 -1.72
N ALA A 69 -3.66 -1.24 -2.32
CA ALA A 69 -2.24 -1.36 -2.03
C ALA A 69 -1.43 -0.11 -2.42
N LEU A 70 -1.77 0.56 -3.51
CA LEU A 70 -1.10 1.80 -3.90
C LEU A 70 -1.40 2.98 -2.96
N LEU A 71 -2.50 2.90 -2.19
CA LEU A 71 -3.01 3.98 -1.35
C LEU A 71 -2.88 3.71 0.15
N HIS A 72 -2.39 2.54 0.57
CA HIS A 72 -2.37 2.15 1.98
C HIS A 72 -1.53 3.11 2.86
N ASP A 73 -0.44 3.64 2.29
CA ASP A 73 0.48 4.62 2.90
C ASP A 73 0.25 6.06 2.39
N PHE A 74 -0.95 6.40 1.92
CA PHE A 74 -1.25 7.71 1.32
C PHE A 74 -1.44 8.84 2.36
N PHE A 75 -0.55 8.95 3.33
CA PHE A 75 -0.65 9.91 4.45
C PHE A 75 -0.05 11.30 4.15
N LEU A 76 0.89 11.40 3.19
CA LEU A 76 1.42 12.66 2.62
C LEU A 76 2.16 13.60 3.59
N TYR A 77 2.96 13.07 4.52
CA TYR A 77 3.86 13.83 5.40
C TYR A 77 5.12 13.02 5.71
N ASP A 78 6.20 13.61 6.23
CA ASP A 78 7.35 12.82 6.72
C ASP A 78 7.15 12.44 8.19
N TRP A 79 6.90 11.16 8.46
CA TRP A 79 6.64 10.68 9.81
C TRP A 79 7.88 10.62 10.71
N HIS A 80 9.09 10.77 10.16
CA HIS A 80 10.33 10.80 10.94
C HIS A 80 10.57 12.17 11.59
N CYS A 81 10.02 13.23 11.00
CA CYS A 81 10.32 14.62 11.34
C CYS A 81 9.08 15.41 11.80
N GLU A 82 7.96 15.30 11.08
CA GLU A 82 6.85 16.27 11.19
C GLU A 82 5.75 15.84 12.18
N HIS A 83 5.82 14.62 12.72
CA HIS A 83 4.79 14.04 13.59
C HIS A 83 5.33 13.21 14.76
N ARG A 84 6.42 13.67 15.41
CA ARG A 84 6.88 13.04 16.68
C ARG A 84 5.85 13.13 17.80
N ASP A 85 5.02 14.18 17.81
CA ASP A 85 4.07 14.45 18.90
C ASP A 85 2.65 13.87 18.66
N ALA A 86 2.36 13.33 17.47
CA ALA A 86 1.00 12.92 17.07
C ALA A 86 0.65 11.44 17.37
N GLY A 87 1.40 10.79 18.25
CA GLY A 87 1.17 9.41 18.69
C GLY A 87 1.93 8.34 17.89
N LEU A 88 1.60 7.07 18.13
CA LEU A 88 2.24 5.94 17.48
C LEU A 88 1.84 5.88 15.99
N HIS A 89 2.68 6.40 15.08
CA HIS A 89 2.44 6.48 13.63
C HIS A 89 1.80 5.22 13.03
N GLY A 90 2.29 4.03 13.41
CA GLY A 90 1.78 2.74 12.95
C GLY A 90 0.30 2.45 13.30
N PHE A 91 -0.28 3.15 14.26
CA PHE A 91 -1.68 3.00 14.67
C PHE A 91 -2.61 4.04 14.04
N THR A 92 -2.05 5.17 13.57
CA THR A 92 -2.83 6.34 13.16
C THR A 92 -2.78 6.59 11.66
N HIS A 93 -1.66 6.29 10.99
CA HIS A 93 -1.54 6.56 9.55
C HIS A 93 -2.57 5.82 8.67
N PRO A 94 -3.08 4.60 8.99
CA PRO A 94 -4.08 3.96 8.15
C PRO A 94 -5.36 4.82 8.02
N ARG A 95 -5.73 5.52 9.10
CA ARG A 95 -6.87 6.44 9.10
C ARG A 95 -6.58 7.71 8.30
N THR A 96 -5.37 8.25 8.41
CA THR A 96 -4.96 9.43 7.64
C THR A 96 -4.88 9.12 6.14
N ALA A 97 -4.28 7.98 5.78
CA ALA A 97 -4.23 7.49 4.42
C ALA A 97 -5.63 7.30 3.84
N LEU A 98 -6.53 6.64 4.58
CA LEU A 98 -7.91 6.46 4.17
C LEU A 98 -8.61 7.81 3.93
N LYS A 99 -8.49 8.75 4.89
CA LYS A 99 -9.10 10.08 4.80
C LYS A 99 -8.60 10.85 3.59
N ASN A 100 -7.30 10.80 3.29
CA ASN A 100 -6.73 11.46 2.11
C ASN A 100 -7.20 10.79 0.81
N ALA A 101 -7.25 9.46 0.79
CA ALA A 101 -7.68 8.70 -0.38
C ALA A 101 -9.18 8.91 -0.68
N ASP A 102 -10.06 8.87 0.32
CA ASP A 102 -11.50 9.13 0.16
C ASP A 102 -11.82 10.56 -0.32
N ARG A 103 -10.93 11.52 -0.02
CA ARG A 103 -11.08 12.90 -0.51
C ARG A 103 -10.80 13.06 -2.00
N LEU A 104 -9.91 12.21 -2.56
CA LEU A 104 -9.43 12.35 -3.93
C LEU A 104 -9.96 11.28 -4.88
N PHE A 105 -10.38 10.13 -4.35
CA PHE A 105 -10.79 8.97 -5.14
C PHE A 105 -12.11 8.40 -4.61
N SER A 106 -12.96 7.97 -5.53
CA SER A 106 -14.12 7.13 -5.18
C SER A 106 -13.62 5.72 -4.84
N LEU A 107 -13.48 5.44 -3.55
CA LEU A 107 -13.08 4.12 -3.07
C LEU A 107 -14.29 3.18 -2.96
N ASN A 108 -14.06 1.88 -3.12
CA ASN A 108 -15.01 0.84 -2.72
C ASN A 108 -14.67 0.24 -1.35
N ASP A 109 -15.54 -0.60 -0.81
CA ASP A 109 -15.38 -1.17 0.54
C ASP A 109 -14.11 -2.02 0.71
N ARG A 110 -13.66 -2.72 -0.35
CA ARG A 110 -12.42 -3.51 -0.30
C ARG A 110 -11.20 -2.60 -0.25
N GLU A 111 -11.18 -1.55 -1.06
CA GLU A 111 -10.10 -0.55 -1.06
C GLU A 111 -9.99 0.15 0.29
N ARG A 112 -11.13 0.55 0.88
CA ARG A 112 -11.17 1.14 2.22
C ARG A 112 -10.65 0.16 3.28
N ASP A 113 -11.05 -1.10 3.21
CA ASP A 113 -10.61 -2.13 4.16
C ASP A 113 -9.11 -2.42 4.05
N ILE A 114 -8.57 -2.50 2.83
CA ILE A 114 -7.13 -2.61 2.58
C ILE A 114 -6.39 -1.46 3.26
N ILE A 115 -6.77 -0.22 2.96
CA ILE A 115 -6.06 0.96 3.48
C ILE A 115 -6.18 1.01 5.01
N LEU A 116 -7.36 0.79 5.57
CA LEU A 116 -7.59 0.95 7.00
C LEU A 116 -6.96 -0.16 7.86
N ARG A 117 -6.88 -1.39 7.34
CA ARG A 117 -6.54 -2.58 8.13
C ARG A 117 -5.22 -3.23 7.75
N HIS A 118 -4.47 -2.67 6.80
CA HIS A 118 -3.18 -3.24 6.41
C HIS A 118 -2.20 -3.34 7.58
N MET A 119 -2.30 -2.51 8.63
CA MET A 119 -1.43 -2.58 9.80
C MET A 119 -1.78 -3.67 10.82
N TRP A 120 -2.70 -4.60 10.55
CA TRP A 120 -2.90 -5.76 11.44
C TRP A 120 -1.61 -6.61 11.52
N PRO A 121 -1.24 -7.21 12.67
CA PRO A 121 -1.91 -7.17 13.98
C PRO A 121 -1.54 -5.98 14.87
N LEU A 122 -0.72 -5.04 14.40
CA LEU A 122 -0.39 -3.82 15.18
C LEU A 122 -1.66 -3.02 15.48
N THR A 123 -2.49 -2.80 14.47
CA THR A 123 -3.87 -2.34 14.71
C THR A 123 -4.74 -3.55 15.05
N PRO A 124 -5.55 -3.51 16.15
CA PRO A 124 -6.26 -4.68 16.65
C PRO A 124 -7.51 -5.06 15.82
N HIS A 125 -7.67 -4.49 14.63
CA HIS A 125 -8.82 -4.71 13.75
C HIS A 125 -8.38 -5.56 12.55
N PRO A 126 -8.74 -6.85 12.48
CA PRO A 126 -8.29 -7.73 11.42
C PRO A 126 -8.91 -7.36 10.06
N PRO A 127 -8.21 -7.57 8.93
CA PRO A 127 -8.76 -7.44 7.58
C PRO A 127 -10.13 -8.16 7.44
N ARG A 128 -11.08 -7.54 6.74
CA ARG A 128 -12.40 -8.11 6.45
C ARG A 128 -12.49 -8.78 5.10
N CYS A 129 -11.60 -8.42 4.18
CA CYS A 129 -11.50 -9.06 2.87
C CYS A 129 -10.14 -9.73 2.66
N ARG A 130 -10.10 -10.67 1.72
CA ARG A 130 -8.91 -11.47 1.42
C ARG A 130 -7.82 -10.59 0.81
N GLU A 131 -8.20 -9.61 0.01
CA GLU A 131 -7.33 -8.61 -0.58
C GLU A 131 -6.58 -7.83 0.51
N ALA A 132 -7.27 -7.42 1.56
CA ALA A 132 -6.65 -6.72 2.70
C ALA A 132 -5.69 -7.62 3.48
N PHE A 133 -5.99 -8.92 3.65
CA PHE A 133 -5.01 -9.88 4.20
C PHE A 133 -3.75 -10.02 3.33
N VAL A 134 -3.92 -10.11 2.00
CA VAL A 134 -2.78 -10.24 1.08
C VAL A 134 -1.92 -8.98 1.11
N VAL A 135 -2.53 -7.80 1.04
CA VAL A 135 -1.81 -6.52 1.11
C VAL A 135 -1.12 -6.35 2.46
N CYS A 136 -1.81 -6.68 3.56
CA CYS A 136 -1.23 -6.72 4.89
C CYS A 136 0.04 -7.59 4.92
N LEU A 137 0.01 -8.81 4.41
CA LEU A 137 1.19 -9.68 4.39
C LEU A 137 2.30 -9.15 3.48
N ALA A 138 1.95 -8.70 2.28
CA ALA A 138 2.90 -8.17 1.30
C ALA A 138 3.63 -6.93 1.83
N ASP A 139 2.92 -6.03 2.51
CA ASP A 139 3.46 -4.87 3.22
C ASP A 139 4.60 -5.29 4.16
N LYS A 140 4.36 -6.23 5.10
CA LYS A 140 5.39 -6.67 6.05
C LYS A 140 6.58 -7.29 5.33
N CYS A 141 6.35 -8.10 4.31
CA CYS A 141 7.44 -8.68 3.51
C CYS A 141 8.29 -7.59 2.85
N CYS A 142 7.66 -6.57 2.27
CA CYS A 142 8.34 -5.43 1.68
C CYS A 142 9.10 -4.62 2.74
N SER A 143 8.44 -4.22 3.83
CA SER A 143 9.04 -3.43 4.91
C SER A 143 10.25 -4.12 5.54
N LEU A 144 10.16 -5.42 5.81
CA LEU A 144 11.28 -6.22 6.34
C LEU A 144 12.46 -6.22 5.38
N ARG A 145 12.22 -6.51 4.10
CA ARG A 145 13.27 -6.52 3.07
C ARG A 145 13.92 -5.15 2.93
N GLU A 146 13.12 -4.10 2.85
CA GLU A 146 13.60 -2.74 2.63
C GLU A 146 14.39 -2.23 3.85
N THR A 147 13.95 -2.55 5.06
CA THR A 147 14.66 -2.17 6.30
C THR A 147 15.99 -2.92 6.46
N LEU A 148 16.06 -4.18 6.04
CA LEU A 148 17.28 -4.99 6.16
C LEU A 148 18.30 -4.67 5.06
N PHE A 149 17.84 -4.45 3.82
CA PHE A 149 18.72 -4.40 2.64
C PHE A 149 18.78 -3.04 1.95
N CYS A 150 17.94 -2.07 2.31
CA CYS A 150 17.92 -0.72 1.72
C CYS A 150 18.21 0.36 2.76
N ARG A 151 19.21 0.11 3.63
CA ARG A 151 19.67 1.05 4.65
C ARG A 151 20.29 2.31 4.03
N ARG A 152 20.21 3.43 4.76
CA ARG A 152 20.91 4.67 4.42
C ARG A 152 22.40 4.53 4.66
#